data_AF-A0A1A8NL22-F1
#
_entry.id   AF-A0A1A8NL22-F1
#
_cell.length_a   1.000
_cell.length_b   1.000
_cell.length_c   1.000
_cell.angle_alpha   90.00
_cell.angle_beta   90.00
_cell.angle_gamma   90.00
#
_symmetry.space_group_name_H-M   'P 1'
#
loop_
_entity.id
_entity.type
_entity.pdbx_description
1 polymer ?
#
loop_
_entity_poly.entity_id
_entity_poly.type
_entity_poly.pdbx_seq_one_letter_code
_entity_poly.pdbx_strand_id
1 'polypeptide(L)'
;VLAPLLYPEKRDILMDRILPDSGELAKTMMESSLADFIQEVGYGFCASLDECRNIILQYGVREVTASQVARVLGMMARTHSGLSDGIPLQSISAPGSGIWSDGKDKNDSSQAHTWNVEVLIDVVKEVNPNLNFKEVTYELDHPGFIIRDSKGLHIVVYGIQRGLGMEVFPVDLIYRPWKHAEGQLSFIQHSLINPDGFCFADYPCHTVAIDILKAPPEDDNREIATWKSLDLVESLLRLSEVGQYEQVKQLF
;
A
#
# COMPACT_ATOMS: atom_id res chain seq x y z
N VAL A 1 29.31 -36.40 -54.11
CA VAL A 1 28.72 -37.69 -53.65
C VAL A 1 29.10 -37.87 -52.20
N LEU A 2 28.09 -37.87 -51.32
CA LEU A 2 27.97 -38.53 -50.00
C LEU A 2 29.10 -38.41 -48.95
N ALA A 3 28.76 -37.79 -47.80
CA ALA A 3 29.29 -38.11 -46.46
C ALA A 3 28.99 -39.60 -46.11
N PRO A 4 29.59 -40.29 -45.10
CA PRO A 4 29.84 -39.81 -43.71
C PRO A 4 31.06 -40.45 -42.97
N LEU A 5 31.30 -40.04 -41.72
CA LEU A 5 31.79 -40.84 -40.56
C LEU A 5 32.26 -39.87 -39.46
N LEU A 6 31.37 -39.48 -38.55
CA LEU A 6 31.16 -40.09 -37.22
C LEU A 6 32.34 -39.85 -36.24
N TYR A 7 32.15 -38.80 -35.42
CA TYR A 7 32.68 -38.51 -34.07
C TYR A 7 34.16 -38.82 -33.73
N PRO A 8 34.89 -37.79 -33.26
CA PRO A 8 35.88 -37.94 -32.21
C PRO A 8 35.30 -37.46 -30.86
N GLU A 9 35.10 -38.43 -29.97
CA GLU A 9 35.41 -38.40 -28.53
C GLU A 9 35.02 -37.16 -27.68
N LYS A 10 33.98 -37.37 -26.85
CA LYS A 10 33.89 -37.06 -25.42
C LYS A 10 34.57 -35.79 -24.89
N ARG A 11 33.73 -34.83 -24.50
CA ARG A 11 33.87 -34.17 -23.20
C ARG A 11 32.58 -34.38 -22.43
N ASP A 12 32.64 -35.21 -21.40
CA ASP A 12 31.59 -35.35 -20.41
C ASP A 12 31.34 -33.98 -19.77
N ILE A 13 30.19 -33.37 -20.09
CA ILE A 13 29.70 -32.20 -19.36
C ILE A 13 29.10 -32.77 -18.08
N LEU A 14 29.84 -32.66 -16.99
CA LEU A 14 29.31 -32.86 -15.64
C LEU A 14 28.16 -31.87 -15.44
N MET A 15 26.93 -32.37 -15.55
CA MET A 15 25.75 -31.72 -14.99
C MET A 15 25.87 -31.79 -13.47
N ASP A 16 26.64 -30.89 -12.89
CA ASP A 16 26.55 -30.63 -11.47
C ASP A 16 26.51 -29.13 -11.25
N ARG A 17 25.45 -28.70 -10.55
CA ARG A 17 25.07 -27.31 -10.21
C ARG A 17 24.37 -26.49 -11.29
N ILE A 18 23.14 -26.87 -11.59
CA ILE A 18 22.05 -25.88 -11.72
C ILE A 18 21.24 -25.97 -10.43
N LEU A 19 21.82 -25.49 -9.33
CA LEU A 19 21.04 -25.01 -8.21
C LEU A 19 21.01 -23.49 -8.40
N PRO A 20 19.83 -22.84 -8.51
CA PRO A 20 19.80 -21.39 -8.46
C PRO A 20 20.43 -20.97 -7.13
N ASP A 21 21.49 -20.16 -7.21
CA ASP A 21 22.18 -19.64 -6.04
C ASP A 21 21.14 -18.79 -5.28
N SER A 22 20.73 -19.25 -4.11
CA SER A 22 19.75 -18.55 -3.27
C SER A 22 20.20 -17.13 -2.93
N GLY A 23 21.49 -16.82 -3.10
CA GLY A 23 22.05 -15.48 -3.01
C GLY A 23 21.75 -14.54 -4.20
N GLU A 24 21.47 -15.04 -5.41
CA GLU A 24 21.08 -14.21 -6.56
C GLU A 24 19.60 -13.80 -6.50
N LEU A 25 18.73 -14.70 -6.07
CA LEU A 25 17.33 -14.37 -5.73
C LEU A 25 17.28 -13.33 -4.60
N ALA A 26 18.05 -13.53 -3.53
CA ALA A 26 18.14 -12.57 -2.43
C ALA A 26 18.70 -11.20 -2.87
N LYS A 27 19.67 -11.15 -3.80
CA LYS A 27 20.19 -9.89 -4.36
C LYS A 27 19.19 -9.18 -5.27
N THR A 28 18.46 -9.91 -6.10
CA THR A 28 17.45 -9.33 -7.01
C THR A 28 16.23 -8.83 -6.22
N MET A 29 15.86 -9.54 -5.14
CA MET A 29 14.83 -9.12 -4.18
C MET A 29 15.24 -7.92 -3.31
N MET A 30 16.54 -7.62 -3.23
CA MET A 30 17.08 -6.48 -2.47
C MET A 30 17.11 -5.18 -3.30
N GLU A 31 16.89 -5.26 -4.62
CA GLU A 31 16.69 -4.10 -5.49
C GLU A 31 15.21 -3.72 -5.65
N SER A 32 14.27 -4.65 -5.41
CA SER A 32 12.82 -4.39 -5.44
C SER A 32 12.29 -3.97 -4.05
N SER A 33 11.38 -3.00 -4.03
CA SER A 33 10.79 -2.54 -2.76
C SER A 33 9.84 -3.60 -2.19
N LEU A 34 9.63 -3.60 -0.86
CA LEU A 34 8.68 -4.50 -0.21
C LEU A 34 7.29 -4.42 -0.86
N ALA A 35 6.90 -3.22 -1.30
CA ALA A 35 5.64 -2.98 -1.99
C ALA A 35 5.56 -3.71 -3.35
N ASP A 36 6.64 -3.73 -4.14
CA ASP A 36 6.66 -4.41 -5.43
C ASP A 36 6.54 -5.92 -5.23
N PHE A 37 7.29 -6.46 -4.29
CA PHE A 37 7.25 -7.88 -3.95
C PHE A 37 5.88 -8.33 -3.44
N ILE A 38 5.26 -7.57 -2.52
CA ILE A 38 3.90 -7.87 -2.06
C ILE A 38 2.90 -7.82 -3.22
N GLN A 39 3.04 -6.83 -4.11
CA GLN A 39 2.17 -6.69 -5.27
C GLN A 39 2.29 -7.89 -6.22
N GLU A 40 3.50 -8.42 -6.42
CA GLU A 40 3.76 -9.61 -7.24
C GLU A 40 3.16 -10.89 -6.65
N VAL A 41 3.20 -11.06 -5.32
CA VAL A 41 2.55 -12.19 -4.63
C VAL A 41 1.02 -12.06 -4.72
N GLY A 42 0.50 -10.84 -4.71
CA GLY A 42 -0.94 -10.56 -4.77
C GLY A 42 -1.66 -10.81 -3.45
N TYR A 43 -3.00 -10.83 -3.48
CA TYR A 43 -3.84 -10.81 -2.27
C TYR A 43 -3.60 -11.99 -1.31
N GLY A 44 -3.08 -13.11 -1.82
CA GLY A 44 -2.68 -14.27 -1.01
C GLY A 44 -1.61 -13.93 0.04
N PHE A 45 -0.84 -12.86 -0.15
CA PHE A 45 0.16 -12.40 0.84
C PHE A 45 -0.46 -12.14 2.22
N CYS A 46 -1.67 -11.56 2.26
CA CYS A 46 -2.38 -11.28 3.52
C CYS A 46 -3.50 -12.30 3.81
N ALA A 47 -3.46 -13.51 3.25
CA ALA A 47 -4.53 -14.50 3.46
C ALA A 47 -4.56 -15.02 4.91
N SER A 48 -3.40 -15.09 5.58
CA SER A 48 -3.27 -15.46 6.99
C SER A 48 -2.11 -14.73 7.67
N LEU A 49 -2.17 -14.63 9.01
CA LEU A 49 -1.06 -14.08 9.81
C LEU A 49 0.24 -14.87 9.59
N ASP A 50 0.15 -16.20 9.49
CA ASP A 50 1.33 -17.05 9.34
C ASP A 50 2.01 -16.89 7.98
N GLU A 51 1.24 -16.85 6.88
CA GLU A 51 1.80 -16.62 5.53
C GLU A 51 2.44 -15.25 5.43
N CYS A 52 1.72 -14.20 5.86
CA CYS A 52 2.23 -12.83 5.87
C CYS A 52 3.52 -12.73 6.71
N ARG A 53 3.53 -13.32 7.91
CA ARG A 53 4.71 -13.33 8.81
C ARG A 53 5.89 -14.05 8.20
N ASN A 54 5.70 -15.23 7.63
CA ASN A 54 6.77 -16.00 7.02
C ASN A 54 7.42 -15.23 5.88
N ILE A 55 6.63 -14.55 5.06
CA ILE A 55 7.13 -13.80 3.91
C ILE A 55 7.86 -12.52 4.37
N ILE A 56 7.31 -11.77 5.33
CA ILE A 56 7.97 -10.57 5.89
C ILE A 56 9.31 -10.93 6.56
N LEU A 57 9.37 -12.05 7.29
CA LEU A 57 10.61 -12.53 7.91
C LEU A 57 11.67 -12.94 6.86
N GLN A 58 11.26 -13.52 5.73
CA GLN A 58 12.16 -13.84 4.63
C GLN A 58 12.72 -12.57 3.96
N TYR A 59 11.90 -11.53 3.80
CA TYR A 59 12.36 -10.23 3.29
C TYR A 59 13.34 -9.55 4.24
N GLY A 60 13.11 -9.68 5.55
CA GLY A 60 14.03 -9.26 6.60
C GLY A 60 13.46 -8.14 7.46
N VAL A 61 13.51 -8.35 8.77
CA VAL A 61 12.95 -7.43 9.79
C VAL A 61 13.51 -6.00 9.68
N ARG A 62 14.81 -5.88 9.36
CA ARG A 62 15.48 -4.57 9.25
C ARG A 62 14.94 -3.72 8.10
N GLU A 63 14.34 -4.36 7.10
CA GLU A 63 13.78 -3.68 5.94
C GLU A 63 12.34 -3.19 6.22
N VAL A 64 11.70 -3.61 7.31
CA VAL A 64 10.36 -3.15 7.72
C VAL A 64 10.46 -1.79 8.43
N THR A 65 10.79 -0.77 7.64
CA THR A 65 10.89 0.63 8.05
C THR A 65 9.58 1.39 7.81
N ALA A 66 9.45 2.57 8.41
CA ALA A 66 8.26 3.41 8.23
C ALA A 66 8.00 3.74 6.75
N SER A 67 9.06 4.02 5.99
CA SER A 67 8.99 4.31 4.56
C SER A 67 8.51 3.10 3.73
N GLN A 68 8.97 1.90 4.07
CA GLN A 68 8.52 0.68 3.38
C GLN A 68 7.04 0.40 3.68
N VAL A 69 6.60 0.55 4.93
CA VAL A 69 5.19 0.34 5.28
C VAL A 69 4.28 1.38 4.62
N ALA A 70 4.70 2.64 4.55
CA ALA A 70 3.98 3.69 3.83
C ALA A 70 3.82 3.36 2.33
N ARG A 71 4.90 2.90 1.70
CA ARG A 71 4.88 2.43 0.29
C ARG A 71 3.95 1.24 0.08
N VAL A 72 3.94 0.29 1.00
CA VAL A 72 3.03 -0.86 0.95
C VAL A 72 1.58 -0.40 1.07
N LEU A 73 1.26 0.52 2.00
CA LEU A 73 -0.10 1.07 2.12
C LEU A 73 -0.52 1.82 0.87
N GLY A 74 0.35 2.65 0.29
CA GLY A 74 0.07 3.35 -0.97
C GLY A 74 -0.10 2.38 -2.15
N MET A 75 0.69 1.31 -2.21
CA MET A 75 0.53 0.24 -3.18
C MET A 75 -0.82 -0.46 -3.01
N MET A 76 -1.16 -0.88 -1.79
CA MET A 76 -2.42 -1.57 -1.50
C MET A 76 -3.63 -0.70 -1.84
N ALA A 77 -3.55 0.59 -1.54
CA ALA A 77 -4.59 1.54 -1.89
C ALA A 77 -4.81 1.64 -3.41
N ARG A 78 -3.72 1.59 -4.19
CA ARG A 78 -3.81 1.59 -5.65
C ARG A 78 -4.29 0.24 -6.19
N THR A 79 -3.90 -0.87 -5.58
CA THR A 79 -4.18 -2.22 -6.09
C THR A 79 -5.24 -2.96 -5.27
N HIS A 80 -6.16 -2.24 -4.63
CA HIS A 80 -7.23 -2.85 -3.83
C HIS A 80 -8.16 -3.77 -4.64
N SER A 81 -8.13 -3.64 -5.96
CA SER A 81 -8.79 -4.47 -6.95
C SER A 81 -7.92 -4.53 -8.22
N GLY A 82 -8.19 -5.51 -9.08
CA GLY A 82 -7.57 -5.59 -10.41
C GLY A 82 -6.19 -6.23 -10.46
N LEU A 83 -5.63 -6.74 -9.36
CA LEU A 83 -4.56 -7.74 -9.44
C LEU A 83 -5.15 -9.03 -10.03
N SER A 84 -4.55 -9.51 -11.11
CA SER A 84 -4.80 -10.85 -11.65
C SER A 84 -4.44 -11.89 -10.60
N ASP A 85 -5.14 -13.03 -10.57
CA ASP A 85 -4.84 -14.14 -9.66
C ASP A 85 -3.35 -14.48 -9.78
N GLY A 86 -2.59 -14.12 -8.75
CA GLY A 86 -1.20 -14.52 -8.63
C GLY A 86 -1.15 -16.05 -8.68
N ILE A 87 -0.12 -16.60 -9.31
CA ILE A 87 0.06 -18.05 -9.35
C ILE A 87 0.04 -18.54 -7.88
N PRO A 88 -0.85 -19.48 -7.50
CA PRO A 88 -0.92 -19.95 -6.12
C PRO A 88 0.46 -20.42 -5.67
N LEU A 89 0.96 -19.91 -4.53
CA LEU A 89 2.26 -20.26 -3.95
C LEU A 89 2.46 -21.78 -3.77
N GLN A 90 1.36 -22.57 -3.75
CA GLN A 90 1.39 -24.03 -3.72
C GLN A 90 1.97 -24.68 -4.99
N SER A 91 2.13 -23.93 -6.08
CA SER A 91 2.73 -24.43 -7.33
C SER A 91 4.26 -24.42 -7.34
N ILE A 92 4.91 -23.73 -6.39
CA ILE A 92 6.37 -23.52 -6.40
C ILE A 92 7.11 -24.58 -5.57
N SER A 93 6.42 -25.30 -4.69
CA SER A 93 7.03 -26.22 -3.70
C SER A 93 6.85 -27.71 -3.99
N ALA A 94 6.22 -28.11 -5.09
CA ALA A 94 6.02 -29.52 -5.43
C ALA A 94 6.70 -29.90 -6.77
N PRO A 95 7.83 -30.65 -6.76
CA PRO A 95 8.35 -31.25 -7.97
C PRO A 95 7.44 -32.42 -8.37
N GLY A 96 6.58 -32.21 -9.37
CA GLY A 96 5.91 -33.31 -10.07
C GLY A 96 4.40 -33.21 -10.34
N SER A 97 3.72 -32.08 -10.11
CA SER A 97 2.30 -32.00 -10.47
C SER A 97 2.12 -31.56 -11.94
N GLY A 98 1.69 -32.52 -12.77
CA GLY A 98 1.43 -32.32 -14.19
C GLY A 98 0.24 -31.40 -14.45
N ILE A 99 0.31 -30.67 -15.57
CA ILE A 99 -0.62 -29.60 -15.95
C ILE A 99 -2.04 -30.11 -16.29
N TRP A 100 -2.28 -31.43 -16.42
CA TRP A 100 -3.59 -31.97 -16.81
C TRP A 100 -4.16 -32.92 -15.75
N SER A 101 -5.04 -32.40 -14.90
CA SER A 101 -6.03 -33.20 -14.16
C SER A 101 -7.41 -32.58 -14.36
N ASP A 102 -8.16 -33.17 -15.29
CA ASP A 102 -9.60 -32.99 -15.44
C ASP A 102 -10.29 -33.74 -14.28
N GLY A 103 -10.88 -33.01 -13.33
CA GLY A 103 -11.51 -33.67 -12.18
C GLY A 103 -11.63 -32.80 -10.92
N LYS A 104 -12.62 -31.90 -10.93
CA LYS A 104 -13.59 -31.70 -9.83
C LYS A 104 -13.08 -31.79 -8.38
N ASP A 105 -12.07 -31.00 -8.02
CA ASP A 105 -11.92 -30.50 -6.65
C ASP A 105 -12.19 -29.00 -6.67
N LYS A 106 -13.44 -28.62 -6.37
CA LYS A 106 -13.73 -27.25 -5.91
C LYS A 106 -13.07 -27.12 -4.55
N ASN A 107 -11.77 -26.82 -4.53
CA ASN A 107 -11.15 -26.26 -3.36
C ASN A 107 -11.81 -24.89 -3.16
N ASP A 108 -12.72 -24.84 -2.21
CA ASP A 108 -13.47 -23.64 -1.79
C ASP A 108 -12.54 -22.69 -1.01
N SER A 109 -11.31 -22.49 -1.49
CA SER A 109 -10.49 -21.37 -1.05
C SER A 109 -11.08 -20.15 -1.72
N SER A 110 -11.97 -19.45 -1.01
CA SER A 110 -12.44 -18.11 -1.39
C SER A 110 -11.21 -17.24 -1.64
N GLN A 111 -10.83 -17.10 -2.91
CA GLN A 111 -9.67 -16.31 -3.28
C GLN A 111 -9.94 -14.86 -2.84
N ALA A 112 -9.03 -14.31 -2.03
CA ALA A 112 -9.14 -12.94 -1.59
C ALA A 112 -9.08 -12.03 -2.83
N HIS A 113 -10.07 -11.14 -2.97
CA HIS A 113 -10.14 -10.18 -4.07
C HIS A 113 -9.68 -8.77 -3.68
N THR A 114 -9.17 -8.62 -2.45
CA THR A 114 -8.64 -7.37 -1.91
C THR A 114 -7.64 -7.65 -0.78
N TRP A 115 -6.93 -6.62 -0.34
CA TRP A 115 -5.93 -6.71 0.71
C TRP A 115 -6.53 -6.81 2.10
N ASN A 116 -6.05 -7.76 2.91
CA ASN A 116 -6.32 -7.79 4.34
C ASN A 116 -5.28 -6.92 5.06
N VAL A 117 -5.60 -5.64 5.20
CA VAL A 117 -4.76 -4.63 5.85
C VAL A 117 -4.56 -4.93 7.33
N GLU A 118 -5.56 -5.54 7.97
CA GLU A 118 -5.48 -5.98 9.37
C GLU A 118 -4.33 -6.97 9.59
N VAL A 119 -4.29 -8.02 8.77
CA VAL A 119 -3.22 -9.03 8.81
C VAL A 119 -1.85 -8.41 8.54
N LEU A 120 -1.74 -7.50 7.57
CA LEU A 120 -0.47 -6.82 7.30
C LEU A 120 0.03 -6.07 8.54
N ILE A 121 -0.82 -5.22 9.11
CA ILE A 121 -0.42 -4.30 10.19
C ILE A 121 -0.11 -5.07 11.47
N ASP A 122 -0.87 -6.11 11.78
CA ASP A 122 -0.61 -6.97 12.94
C ASP A 122 0.75 -7.63 12.83
N VAL A 123 1.06 -8.24 11.66
CA VAL A 123 2.36 -8.86 11.43
C VAL A 123 3.50 -7.84 11.43
N VAL A 124 3.31 -6.66 10.83
CA VAL A 124 4.31 -5.58 10.87
C VAL A 124 4.63 -5.18 12.31
N LYS A 125 3.62 -5.06 13.18
CA LYS A 125 3.80 -4.73 14.60
C LYS A 125 4.40 -5.87 15.41
N GLU A 126 4.10 -7.13 15.07
CA GLU A 126 4.75 -8.28 15.69
C GLU A 126 6.24 -8.34 15.34
N VAL A 127 6.59 -8.09 14.07
CA VAL A 127 7.96 -8.17 13.55
C VAL A 127 8.79 -6.95 13.98
N ASN A 128 8.20 -5.76 13.99
CA ASN A 128 8.83 -4.53 14.46
C ASN A 128 7.94 -3.77 15.46
N PRO A 129 7.93 -4.16 16.75
CA PRO A 129 7.09 -3.54 17.77
C PRO A 129 7.40 -2.06 18.05
N ASN A 130 8.59 -1.59 17.66
CA ASN A 130 9.03 -0.21 17.87
C ASN A 130 8.70 0.70 16.68
N LEU A 131 8.05 0.18 15.62
CA LEU A 131 7.70 0.97 14.45
C LEU A 131 6.70 2.07 14.82
N ASN A 132 7.05 3.33 14.55
CA ASN A 132 6.21 4.47 14.84
C ASN A 132 5.26 4.76 13.67
N PHE A 133 3.96 4.54 13.86
CA PHE A 133 2.98 4.80 12.81
C PHE A 133 2.73 6.28 12.51
N LYS A 134 3.13 7.21 13.39
CA LYS A 134 3.19 8.65 13.02
C LYS A 134 4.27 8.89 11.97
N GLU A 135 5.41 8.18 12.07
CA GLU A 135 6.45 8.22 11.05
C GLU A 135 5.98 7.55 9.76
N VAL A 136 5.21 6.46 9.82
CA VAL A 136 4.57 5.86 8.64
C VAL A 136 3.63 6.86 7.95
N THR A 137 2.81 7.60 8.71
CA THR A 137 1.96 8.66 8.14
C THR A 137 2.79 9.79 7.51
N TYR A 138 3.89 10.18 8.16
CA TYR A 138 4.82 11.15 7.60
C TYR A 138 5.41 10.64 6.27
N GLU A 139 5.78 9.36 6.19
CA GLU A 139 6.39 8.75 5.01
C GLU A 139 5.42 8.47 3.85
N LEU A 140 4.11 8.70 4.01
CA LEU A 140 3.17 8.67 2.87
C LEU A 140 3.55 9.68 1.76
N ASP A 141 4.30 10.72 2.12
CA ASP A 141 4.88 11.69 1.21
C ASP A 141 6.08 11.12 0.43
N HIS A 142 5.77 10.20 -0.50
CA HIS A 142 6.75 9.54 -1.35
C HIS A 142 6.35 9.57 -2.83
N PRO A 143 7.30 9.37 -3.76
CA PRO A 143 6.99 9.30 -5.19
C PRO A 143 5.98 8.17 -5.48
N GLY A 144 4.96 8.47 -6.29
CA GLY A 144 3.96 7.49 -6.72
C GLY A 144 2.85 7.19 -5.71
N PHE A 145 2.82 7.87 -4.56
CA PHE A 145 1.64 7.83 -3.68
C PHE A 145 0.47 8.55 -4.35
N ILE A 146 -0.64 7.85 -4.54
CA ILE A 146 -1.87 8.40 -5.11
C ILE A 146 -3.08 7.62 -4.60
N ILE A 147 -4.11 8.34 -4.15
CA ILE A 147 -5.42 7.77 -3.84
C ILE A 147 -6.33 7.97 -5.04
N ARG A 148 -6.99 6.90 -5.49
CA ARG A 148 -7.82 6.89 -6.70
C ARG A 148 -9.32 6.82 -6.44
N ASP A 149 -9.71 6.40 -5.25
CA ASP A 149 -11.10 6.27 -4.81
C ASP A 149 -11.20 6.15 -3.27
N SER A 150 -12.42 6.04 -2.77
CA SER A 150 -12.69 5.92 -1.33
C SER A 150 -12.20 4.61 -0.71
N LYS A 151 -12.09 3.52 -1.48
CA LYS A 151 -11.56 2.24 -0.97
C LYS A 151 -10.06 2.34 -0.73
N GLY A 152 -9.34 2.98 -1.66
CA GLY A 152 -7.92 3.29 -1.48
C GLY A 152 -7.68 4.19 -0.27
N LEU A 153 -8.49 5.24 -0.10
CA LEU A 153 -8.43 6.10 1.10
C LEU A 153 -8.64 5.29 2.38
N HIS A 154 -9.68 4.45 2.41
CA HIS A 154 -10.00 3.61 3.56
C HIS A 154 -8.83 2.69 3.95
N ILE A 155 -8.18 2.05 2.98
CA ILE A 155 -7.01 1.19 3.23
C ILE A 155 -5.88 1.96 3.95
N VAL A 156 -5.55 3.16 3.48
CA VAL A 156 -4.47 3.97 4.07
C VAL A 156 -4.85 4.43 5.48
N VAL A 157 -6.05 4.97 5.64
CA VAL A 157 -6.54 5.50 6.93
C VAL A 157 -6.65 4.39 7.96
N TYR A 158 -7.30 3.29 7.59
CA TYR A 158 -7.46 2.13 8.47
C TYR A 158 -6.11 1.52 8.84
N GLY A 159 -5.19 1.37 7.89
CA GLY A 159 -3.85 0.84 8.15
C GLY A 159 -3.07 1.67 9.16
N ILE A 160 -3.12 3.01 9.04
CA ILE A 160 -2.48 3.93 9.99
C ILE A 160 -3.15 3.85 11.36
N GLN A 161 -4.49 3.94 11.43
CA GLN A 161 -5.22 3.88 12.70
C GLN A 161 -4.96 2.57 13.43
N ARG A 162 -5.01 1.43 12.73
CA ARG A 162 -4.69 0.13 13.31
C ARG A 162 -3.26 0.08 13.83
N GLY A 163 -2.33 0.64 13.06
CA GLY A 163 -0.92 0.76 13.43
C GLY A 163 -0.72 1.54 14.74
N LEU A 164 -1.47 2.63 14.90
CA LEU A 164 -1.53 3.46 16.11
C LEU A 164 -2.29 2.80 17.27
N GLY A 165 -2.93 1.64 17.07
CA GLY A 165 -3.74 0.98 18.10
C GLY A 165 -5.13 1.59 18.25
N MET A 166 -5.72 2.04 17.15
CA MET A 166 -7.02 2.73 17.08
C MET A 166 -7.06 4.09 17.79
N GLU A 167 -5.89 4.72 17.97
CA GLU A 167 -5.80 6.12 18.37
C GLU A 167 -6.23 7.08 17.24
N VAL A 168 -6.40 8.35 17.58
CA VAL A 168 -6.78 9.42 16.64
C VAL A 168 -5.74 9.52 15.52
N PHE A 169 -6.22 9.55 14.27
CA PHE A 169 -5.36 9.72 13.10
C PHE A 169 -4.62 11.08 13.17
N PRO A 170 -3.30 11.13 12.90
CA PRO A 170 -2.49 12.35 13.00
C PRO A 170 -2.72 13.27 11.79
N VAL A 171 -3.87 13.95 11.77
CA VAL A 171 -4.33 14.80 10.66
C VAL A 171 -3.36 15.95 10.32
N ASP A 172 -2.58 16.41 11.31
CA ASP A 172 -1.54 17.42 11.17
C ASP A 172 -0.46 17.01 10.15
N LEU A 173 -0.22 15.71 9.99
CA LEU A 173 0.69 15.16 8.98
C LEU A 173 0.11 15.19 7.55
N ILE A 174 -1.20 15.41 7.40
CA ILE A 174 -1.86 15.69 6.12
C ILE A 174 -1.82 17.19 5.80
N TYR A 175 -1.89 18.06 6.82
CA TYR A 175 -1.85 19.51 6.64
C TYR A 175 -0.45 20.07 6.39
N ARG A 176 0.61 19.41 6.85
CA ARG A 176 1.98 19.85 6.55
C ARG A 176 2.23 19.91 5.04
N PRO A 177 3.16 20.75 4.55
CA PRO A 177 3.59 20.67 3.15
C PRO A 177 4.19 19.29 2.83
N TRP A 178 3.72 18.65 1.76
CA TRP A 178 4.34 17.46 1.20
C TRP A 178 5.29 17.82 0.06
N LYS A 179 6.35 17.02 -0.13
CA LYS A 179 7.22 17.09 -1.31
C LYS A 179 6.47 16.65 -2.56
N HIS A 180 5.54 15.71 -2.42
CA HIS A 180 4.74 15.15 -3.52
C HIS A 180 3.32 15.70 -3.45
N ALA A 181 3.13 16.91 -4.00
CA ALA A 181 1.87 17.65 -3.95
C ALA A 181 0.67 16.89 -4.54
N GLU A 182 0.88 16.11 -5.60
CA GLU A 182 -0.17 15.28 -6.22
C GLU A 182 -0.70 14.23 -5.24
N GLY A 183 0.18 13.56 -4.50
CA GLY A 183 -0.19 12.59 -3.49
C GLY A 183 -0.98 13.21 -2.35
N GLN A 184 -0.52 14.36 -1.84
CA GLN A 184 -1.21 15.12 -0.79
C GLN A 184 -2.61 15.55 -1.24
N LEU A 185 -2.72 16.14 -2.43
CA LEU A 185 -4.00 16.57 -2.98
C LEU A 185 -4.95 15.38 -3.17
N SER A 186 -4.45 14.25 -3.69
CA SER A 186 -5.30 13.07 -3.91
C SER A 186 -5.92 12.55 -2.61
N PHE A 187 -5.20 12.62 -1.48
CA PHE A 187 -5.73 12.29 -0.16
C PHE A 187 -6.84 13.27 0.22
N ILE A 188 -6.54 14.57 0.22
CA ILE A 188 -7.48 15.62 0.62
C ILE A 188 -8.75 15.57 -0.25
N GLN A 189 -8.61 15.49 -1.56
CA GLN A 189 -9.71 15.44 -2.52
C GLN A 189 -10.65 14.26 -2.25
N HIS A 190 -10.11 13.06 -2.04
CA HIS A 190 -10.96 11.89 -1.78
C HIS A 190 -11.60 11.93 -0.39
N SER A 191 -10.94 12.53 0.61
CA SER A 191 -11.54 12.78 1.92
C SER A 191 -12.70 13.77 1.87
N LEU A 192 -12.64 14.76 0.96
CA LEU A 192 -13.73 15.74 0.77
C LEU A 192 -14.91 15.16 -0.02
N ILE A 193 -14.62 14.38 -1.09
CA ILE A 193 -15.66 13.75 -1.93
C ILE A 193 -16.41 12.66 -1.16
N ASN A 194 -15.69 11.88 -0.35
CA ASN A 194 -16.28 10.80 0.42
C ASN A 194 -15.76 10.85 1.87
N PRO A 195 -16.46 11.56 2.77
CA PRO A 195 -16.06 11.66 4.17
C PRO A 195 -16.27 10.35 4.96
N ASP A 196 -16.76 9.28 4.32
CA ASP A 196 -16.91 7.96 4.94
C ASP A 196 -15.52 7.35 5.21
N GLY A 197 -15.20 7.19 6.49
CA GLY A 197 -13.93 6.61 6.95
C GLY A 197 -12.86 7.65 7.28
N PHE A 198 -12.93 8.87 6.72
CA PHE A 198 -12.08 9.99 7.13
C PHE A 198 -12.74 11.33 6.80
N CYS A 199 -12.96 12.16 7.82
CA CYS A 199 -13.52 13.50 7.66
C CYS A 199 -12.71 14.51 8.47
N PHE A 200 -12.28 15.60 7.83
CA PHE A 200 -11.50 16.64 8.52
C PHE A 200 -12.27 17.29 9.69
N ALA A 201 -13.60 17.32 9.64
CA ALA A 201 -14.44 17.81 10.74
C ALA A 201 -14.35 16.96 12.02
N ASP A 202 -13.85 15.72 11.95
CA ASP A 202 -13.69 14.85 13.12
C ASP A 202 -12.42 15.16 13.92
N TYR A 203 -11.57 16.07 13.45
CA TYR A 203 -10.29 16.38 14.06
C TYR A 203 -10.20 17.84 14.53
N PRO A 204 -9.47 18.11 15.63
CA PRO A 204 -9.19 19.48 16.04
C PRO A 204 -8.45 20.26 14.94
N CYS A 205 -8.87 21.50 14.72
CA CYS A 205 -8.24 22.41 13.77
C CYS A 205 -8.31 23.86 14.27
N HIS A 206 -7.49 24.73 13.68
CA HIS A 206 -7.65 26.16 13.80
C HIS A 206 -8.88 26.58 13.01
N THR A 207 -9.89 27.15 13.68
CA THR A 207 -11.15 27.54 13.03
C THR A 207 -11.19 29.02 12.68
N VAL A 208 -11.88 29.34 11.59
CA VAL A 208 -12.19 30.73 11.22
C VAL A 208 -13.07 31.38 12.30
N ALA A 209 -12.80 32.65 12.62
CA ALA A 209 -13.66 33.46 13.49
C ALA A 209 -15.01 33.73 12.81
N ILE A 210 -16.08 33.11 13.32
CA ILE A 210 -17.45 33.23 12.80
C ILE A 210 -18.35 34.14 13.65
N ASP A 211 -17.84 34.64 14.76
CA ASP A 211 -18.52 35.53 15.72
C ASP A 211 -18.91 36.89 15.12
N ILE A 212 -18.24 37.30 14.04
CA ILE A 212 -18.57 38.51 13.27
C ILE A 212 -19.72 38.33 12.29
N LEU A 213 -20.19 37.10 12.06
CA LEU A 213 -21.27 36.84 11.10
C LEU A 213 -22.62 37.21 11.69
N LYS A 214 -23.45 37.90 10.91
CA LYS A 214 -24.84 38.26 11.30
C LYS A 214 -25.73 37.05 11.52
N ALA A 215 -25.42 35.94 10.84
CA ALA A 215 -26.06 34.65 11.02
C ALA A 215 -24.96 33.59 11.10
N PRO A 216 -24.74 32.96 12.26
CA PRO A 216 -23.75 31.89 12.38
C PRO A 216 -24.22 30.69 11.55
N PRO A 217 -23.29 29.99 10.87
CA PRO A 217 -23.63 28.78 10.15
C PRO A 217 -24.03 27.67 11.12
N GLU A 218 -24.81 26.70 10.64
CA GLU A 218 -25.24 25.55 11.45
C GLU A 218 -24.03 24.76 11.96
N ASP A 219 -23.92 24.62 13.28
CA ASP A 219 -22.77 23.97 13.91
C ASP A 219 -22.76 22.44 13.74
N ASP A 220 -23.92 21.83 13.45
CA ASP A 220 -24.05 20.38 13.26
C ASP A 220 -23.75 19.91 11.82
N ASN A 221 -23.52 20.84 10.88
CA ASN A 221 -23.26 20.49 9.49
C ASN A 221 -21.76 20.18 9.28
N ARG A 222 -21.44 18.89 9.06
CA ARG A 222 -20.07 18.38 8.87
C ARG A 222 -19.35 18.98 7.66
N GLU A 223 -20.08 19.31 6.60
CA GLU A 223 -19.51 19.95 5.41
C GLU A 223 -19.04 21.37 5.76
N ILE A 224 -19.90 22.14 6.44
CA ILE A 224 -19.55 23.47 6.95
C ILE A 224 -18.38 23.38 7.93
N ALA A 225 -18.41 22.44 8.88
CA ALA A 225 -17.36 22.25 9.87
C ALA A 225 -15.99 21.96 9.22
N THR A 226 -15.98 21.16 8.14
CA THR A 226 -14.76 20.88 7.36
C THR A 226 -14.15 22.16 6.79
N TRP A 227 -14.97 23.03 6.19
CA TRP A 227 -14.50 24.27 5.57
C TRP A 227 -14.20 25.41 6.57
N LYS A 228 -14.59 25.27 7.84
CA LYS A 228 -14.15 26.17 8.92
C LYS A 228 -12.65 25.98 9.27
N SER A 229 -12.03 24.87 8.87
CA SER A 229 -10.61 24.56 9.15
C SER A 229 -9.67 25.44 8.33
N LEU A 230 -8.96 26.35 9.02
CA LEU A 230 -7.87 27.13 8.43
C LEU A 230 -6.73 26.24 7.95
N ASP A 231 -6.40 25.18 8.70
CA ASP A 231 -5.32 24.26 8.34
C ASP A 231 -5.59 23.56 6.99
N LEU A 232 -6.85 23.18 6.72
CA LEU A 232 -7.28 22.64 5.44
C LEU A 232 -7.20 23.69 4.32
N VAL A 233 -7.77 24.87 4.55
CA VAL A 233 -7.80 25.95 3.55
C VAL A 233 -6.40 26.39 3.17
N GLU A 234 -5.51 26.60 4.14
CA GLU A 234 -4.11 26.95 3.91
C GLU A 234 -3.36 25.82 3.15
N SER A 235 -3.68 24.56 3.44
CA SER A 235 -3.11 23.43 2.72
C SER A 235 -3.53 23.42 1.25
N LEU A 236 -4.80 23.67 0.95
CA LEU A 236 -5.32 23.77 -0.41
C LEU A 236 -4.73 24.97 -1.16
N LEU A 237 -4.64 26.13 -0.52
CA LEU A 237 -4.02 27.32 -1.12
C LEU A 237 -2.55 27.07 -1.46
N ARG A 238 -1.78 26.49 -0.55
CA ARG A 238 -0.40 26.09 -0.81
C ARG A 238 -0.28 25.08 -1.96
N LEU A 239 -1.16 24.09 -2.02
CA LEU A 239 -1.21 23.11 -3.13
C LEU A 239 -1.47 23.80 -4.47
N SER A 240 -2.32 24.83 -4.48
CA SER A 240 -2.61 25.62 -5.68
C SER A 240 -1.37 26.37 -6.20
N GLU A 241 -0.50 26.83 -5.30
CA GLU A 241 0.75 27.53 -5.63
C GLU A 241 1.85 26.59 -6.15
N VAL A 242 1.79 25.30 -5.82
CA VAL A 242 2.79 24.28 -6.24
C VAL A 242 2.32 23.41 -7.41
N GLY A 243 1.44 23.94 -8.26
CA GLY A 243 1.07 23.34 -9.54
C GLY A 243 -0.21 22.51 -9.54
N GLN A 244 -1.01 22.56 -8.48
CA GLN A 244 -2.33 21.88 -8.40
C GLN A 244 -3.52 22.85 -8.50
N TYR A 245 -3.33 24.02 -9.10
CA TYR A 245 -4.31 25.11 -9.12
C TYR A 245 -5.68 24.69 -9.66
N GLU A 246 -5.74 24.05 -10.83
CA GLU A 246 -7.01 23.68 -11.47
C GLU A 246 -7.79 22.64 -10.66
N GLN A 247 -7.08 21.67 -10.07
CA GLN A 247 -7.68 20.65 -9.22
C GLN A 247 -8.20 21.24 -7.92
N VAL A 248 -7.41 22.09 -7.26
CA VAL A 248 -7.84 22.78 -6.03
C VAL A 248 -9.06 23.66 -6.30
N LYS A 249 -9.07 24.38 -7.43
CA LYS A 249 -10.20 25.22 -7.83
C LYS A 249 -11.51 24.44 -8.00
N GLN A 250 -11.46 23.16 -8.38
CA GLN A 250 -12.64 22.31 -8.50
C GLN A 250 -13.21 21.83 -7.16
N LEU A 251 -12.47 22.02 -6.05
CA LEU A 251 -12.92 21.66 -4.71
C LEU A 251 -13.74 22.76 -4.01
N PHE A 252 -13.71 23.99 -4.55
CA PHE A 252 -14.48 25.15 -4.08
C PHE A 252 -15.68 25.41 -4.99
#